data_AF-A0A2D9SPZ6-F1
#
_entry.id   AF-A0A2D9SPZ6-F1
#
_cell.length_a   1.000
_cell.length_b   1.000
_cell.length_c   1.000
_cell.angle_alpha   90.00
_cell.angle_beta   90.00
_cell.angle_gamma   90.00
#
_symmetry.space_group_name_H-M   'P 1'
#
loop_
_entity.id
_entity.type
_entity.pdbx_description
1 polymer ?
#
loop_
_entity_poly.entity_id
_entity_poly.type
_entity_poly.pdbx_seq_one_letter_code
_entity_poly.pdbx_strand_id
1 'polypeptide(L)'
;MDLYYDPVIDEHVGRGPRGLIAPTWYFAPQRPEFAGAGWQALAQHSGVFGNQPLAGLDNPANLVNLLQLAGEFADSNLKKSIWEEAEQYIEPCWDNQRGEFTLAFNLNEAHPRGQWNARSMAGWVCNQGDWSKLFNEPNLDKFSRPTVTGVDFPNFALSQANWSEGSLKLAIQAMNKNLQGSMTSMHINNLGDQPNWSVREASGQSRNIPVIDGQLQLTLPADNQTVRIQPSP
;
A
#
# COMPACT_ATOMS: atom_id res chain seq x y z
N MET A 1 10.05 -27.71 12.87
CA MET A 1 10.86 -26.64 12.25
C MET A 1 11.08 -25.58 13.29
N ASP A 2 12.30 -25.04 13.34
CA ASP A 2 12.67 -23.95 14.22
C ASP A 2 12.72 -22.66 13.40
N LEU A 3 12.41 -21.54 14.05
CA LEU A 3 12.63 -20.23 13.44
C LEU A 3 14.13 -19.93 13.36
N TYR A 4 14.86 -20.31 14.41
CA TYR A 4 16.30 -20.17 14.52
C TYR A 4 16.85 -21.30 15.39
N TYR A 5 18.01 -21.83 14.99
CA TYR A 5 18.75 -22.82 15.76
C TYR A 5 20.17 -22.29 16.00
N ASP A 6 20.58 -22.22 17.25
CA ASP A 6 21.93 -21.90 17.66
C ASP A 6 22.71 -23.20 17.95
N PRO A 7 23.64 -23.62 17.07
CA PRO A 7 24.39 -24.85 17.27
C PRO A 7 25.49 -24.74 18.33
N VAL A 8 25.86 -23.52 18.77
CA VAL A 8 26.92 -23.33 19.78
C VAL A 8 26.41 -23.68 21.16
N ILE A 9 25.16 -23.32 21.44
CA ILE A 9 24.51 -23.57 22.73
C ILE A 9 23.37 -24.60 22.65
N ASP A 10 23.17 -25.22 21.49
CA ASP A 10 22.09 -26.17 21.19
C ASP A 10 20.68 -25.63 21.47
N GLU A 11 20.45 -24.36 21.12
CA GLU A 11 19.20 -23.66 21.44
C GLU A 11 18.29 -23.55 20.22
N HIS A 12 17.02 -23.90 20.38
CA HIS A 12 16.03 -23.89 19.31
C HIS A 12 14.92 -22.88 19.60
N VAL A 13 14.92 -21.79 18.86
CA VAL A 13 13.95 -20.71 18.99
C VAL A 13 12.79 -20.90 18.03
N GLY A 14 11.56 -20.71 18.54
CA GLY A 14 10.36 -20.76 17.70
C GLY A 14 9.98 -22.18 17.24
N ARG A 15 10.28 -23.21 18.04
CA ARG A 15 9.89 -24.61 17.79
C ARG A 15 8.40 -24.72 17.43
N GLY A 16 8.12 -25.60 16.46
CA GLY A 16 6.75 -25.97 16.06
C GLY A 16 6.18 -25.08 14.94
N PRO A 17 4.86 -24.83 14.90
CA PRO A 17 4.23 -24.05 13.82
C PRO A 17 4.78 -22.63 13.66
N ARG A 18 5.29 -22.03 14.75
CA ARG A 18 5.87 -20.68 14.71
C ARG A 18 7.09 -20.57 13.79
N GLY A 19 7.94 -21.61 13.73
CA GLY A 19 9.09 -21.66 12.82
C GLY A 19 8.70 -21.69 11.34
N LEU A 20 7.48 -22.13 11.04
CA LEU A 20 6.90 -22.11 9.69
C LEU A 20 6.16 -20.79 9.40
N ILE A 21 5.34 -20.31 10.34
CA ILE A 21 4.47 -19.14 10.16
C ILE A 21 5.27 -17.83 10.10
N ALA A 22 6.20 -17.61 11.04
CA ALA A 22 6.91 -16.33 11.15
C ALA A 22 7.66 -15.92 9.88
N PRO A 23 8.38 -16.81 9.16
CA PRO A 23 9.08 -16.42 7.95
C PRO A 23 8.20 -16.47 6.67
N THR A 24 6.93 -16.88 6.78
CA THR A 24 6.04 -17.12 5.63
C THR A 24 5.97 -15.93 4.68
N TRP A 25 5.81 -14.70 5.20
CA TRP A 25 5.77 -13.48 4.39
C TRP A 25 7.01 -13.34 3.50
N TYR A 26 8.20 -13.57 4.05
CA TYR A 26 9.45 -13.43 3.31
C TYR A 26 9.68 -14.56 2.30
N PHE A 27 9.15 -15.75 2.60
CA PHE A 27 9.23 -16.89 1.69
C PHE A 27 8.20 -16.86 0.57
N ALA A 28 7.12 -16.10 0.67
CA ALA A 28 6.10 -16.01 -0.38
C ALA A 28 6.69 -15.81 -1.80
N PRO A 29 7.57 -14.82 -2.05
CA PRO A 29 8.19 -14.66 -3.37
C PRO A 29 9.22 -15.73 -3.73
N GLN A 30 9.88 -16.34 -2.73
CA GLN A 30 11.07 -17.19 -2.93
C GLN A 30 10.75 -18.70 -2.99
N ARG A 31 9.79 -19.13 -2.17
CA ARG A 31 9.40 -20.54 -1.92
C ARG A 31 7.88 -20.58 -1.69
N PRO A 32 7.07 -20.37 -2.76
CA PRO A 32 5.62 -20.20 -2.64
C PRO A 32 4.92 -21.41 -2.02
N GLU A 33 5.37 -22.64 -2.30
CA GLU A 33 4.81 -23.85 -1.67
C GLU A 33 5.02 -23.87 -0.15
N PHE A 34 6.22 -23.49 0.30
CA PHE A 34 6.54 -23.40 1.73
C PHE A 34 5.70 -22.32 2.41
N ALA A 35 5.58 -21.15 1.77
CA ALA A 35 4.80 -20.05 2.29
C ALA A 35 3.30 -20.37 2.31
N GLY A 36 2.80 -21.08 1.29
CA GLY A 36 1.43 -21.59 1.26
C GLY A 36 1.13 -22.53 2.42
N ALA A 37 2.05 -23.44 2.76
CA ALA A 37 1.92 -24.30 3.94
C ALA A 37 1.88 -23.49 5.25
N GLY A 38 2.67 -22.42 5.35
CA GLY A 38 2.66 -21.54 6.52
C GLY A 38 1.37 -20.73 6.66
N TRP A 39 0.81 -20.22 5.55
CA TRP A 39 -0.52 -19.62 5.53
C TRP A 39 -1.59 -20.61 5.97
N GLN A 40 -1.61 -21.82 5.40
CA GLN A 40 -2.58 -22.85 5.74
C GLN A 40 -2.51 -23.20 7.24
N ALA A 41 -1.31 -23.34 7.80
CA ALA A 41 -1.13 -23.63 9.22
C ALA A 41 -1.69 -22.52 10.12
N LEU A 42 -1.40 -21.24 9.80
CA LEU A 42 -1.94 -20.11 10.55
C LEU A 42 -3.46 -20.00 10.40
N ALA A 43 -3.96 -20.05 9.17
CA ALA A 43 -5.38 -19.91 8.86
C ALA A 43 -6.22 -21.01 9.53
N GLN A 44 -5.74 -22.27 9.51
CA GLN A 44 -6.37 -23.37 10.22
C GLN A 44 -6.38 -23.16 11.73
N HIS A 45 -5.25 -22.71 12.30
CA HIS A 45 -5.15 -22.47 13.75
C HIS A 45 -6.03 -21.33 14.23
N SER A 46 -6.16 -20.27 13.43
CA SER A 46 -7.02 -19.12 13.70
C SER A 46 -8.48 -19.38 13.36
N GLY A 47 -8.85 -20.52 12.78
CA GLY A 47 -10.24 -20.86 12.44
C GLY A 47 -10.77 -20.17 11.17
N VAL A 48 -9.90 -19.60 10.34
CA VAL A 48 -10.24 -18.81 9.13
C VAL A 48 -11.12 -19.59 8.15
N PHE A 49 -10.95 -20.91 8.06
CA PHE A 49 -11.73 -21.77 7.16
C PHE A 49 -12.99 -22.37 7.81
N GLY A 50 -13.28 -22.00 9.06
CA GLY A 50 -14.45 -22.45 9.80
C GLY A 50 -15.59 -21.45 9.79
N ASN A 51 -16.69 -21.82 10.47
CA ASN A 51 -17.86 -20.97 10.68
C ASN A 51 -17.92 -20.42 12.12
N GLN A 52 -16.78 -20.35 12.82
CA GLN A 52 -16.67 -19.85 14.18
C GLN A 52 -15.86 -18.55 14.18
N PRO A 53 -16.01 -17.70 15.21
CA PRO A 53 -15.13 -16.56 15.39
C PRO A 53 -13.65 -16.96 15.34
N LEU A 54 -12.83 -16.09 14.79
CA LEU A 54 -11.39 -16.26 14.69
C LEU A 54 -10.75 -16.37 16.09
N ALA A 55 -9.90 -17.37 16.25
CA ALA A 55 -9.22 -17.65 17.51
C ALA A 55 -7.90 -16.86 17.64
N GLY A 56 -7.61 -16.44 18.87
CA GLY A 56 -6.29 -15.90 19.25
C GLY A 56 -6.01 -14.46 18.80
N LEU A 57 -7.03 -13.69 18.41
CA LEU A 57 -6.90 -12.29 18.01
C LEU A 57 -6.64 -11.35 19.20
N ASP A 58 -6.95 -11.79 20.42
CA ASP A 58 -6.61 -11.12 21.68
C ASP A 58 -5.10 -11.06 21.93
N ASN A 59 -4.32 -11.93 21.26
CA ASN A 59 -2.87 -11.84 21.22
C ASN A 59 -2.42 -11.00 20.01
N PRO A 60 -1.88 -9.80 20.21
CA PRO A 60 -1.49 -8.91 19.11
C PRO A 60 -0.47 -9.52 18.13
N ALA A 61 0.43 -10.39 18.59
CA ALA A 61 1.41 -11.00 17.70
C ALA A 61 0.75 -11.98 16.72
N ASN A 62 -0.25 -12.74 17.18
CA ASN A 62 -1.05 -13.62 16.33
C ASN A 62 -1.92 -12.82 15.37
N LEU A 63 -2.58 -11.78 15.87
CA LEU A 63 -3.38 -10.86 15.08
C LEU A 63 -2.55 -10.25 13.93
N VAL A 64 -1.39 -9.67 14.23
CA VAL A 64 -0.51 -9.05 13.23
C VAL A 64 0.00 -10.07 12.20
N ASN A 65 0.34 -11.28 12.62
CA ASN A 65 0.71 -12.36 11.69
C ASN A 65 -0.45 -12.68 10.74
N LEU A 66 -1.67 -12.82 11.26
CA LEU A 66 -2.85 -13.14 10.46
C LEU A 66 -3.15 -12.03 9.46
N LEU A 67 -3.19 -10.78 9.92
CA LEU A 67 -3.46 -9.62 9.07
C LEU A 67 -2.42 -9.47 7.96
N GLN A 68 -1.14 -9.62 8.30
CA GLN A 68 -0.07 -9.56 7.32
C GLN A 68 -0.21 -10.66 6.26
N LEU A 69 -0.31 -11.93 6.68
CA LEU A 69 -0.36 -13.04 5.72
C LEU A 69 -1.66 -13.06 4.91
N ALA A 70 -2.79 -12.63 5.47
CA ALA A 70 -4.03 -12.49 4.73
C ALA A 70 -3.89 -11.55 3.52
N GLY A 71 -3.07 -10.50 3.63
CA GLY A 71 -2.80 -9.59 2.52
C GLY A 71 -2.13 -10.25 1.31
N GLU A 72 -1.38 -11.32 1.49
CA GLU A 72 -0.71 -12.04 0.40
C GLU A 72 -1.49 -13.28 -0.07
N PHE A 73 -2.16 -13.98 0.85
CA PHE A 73 -2.71 -15.31 0.56
C PHE A 73 -4.24 -15.37 0.48
N ALA A 74 -4.96 -14.49 1.19
CA ALA A 74 -6.42 -14.51 1.18
C ALA A 74 -6.97 -13.79 -0.06
N ASP A 75 -8.02 -14.34 -0.66
CA ASP A 75 -8.80 -13.60 -1.65
C ASP A 75 -9.49 -12.37 -1.01
N SER A 76 -10.05 -11.50 -1.84
CA SER A 76 -10.64 -10.23 -1.38
C SER A 76 -11.77 -10.42 -0.36
N ASN A 77 -12.57 -11.48 -0.48
CA ASN A 77 -13.70 -11.72 0.41
C ASN A 77 -13.22 -12.23 1.75
N LEU A 78 -12.33 -13.23 1.74
CA LEU A 78 -11.76 -13.79 2.95
C LEU A 78 -10.93 -12.76 3.72
N LYS A 79 -10.11 -11.97 3.00
CA LYS A 79 -9.37 -10.86 3.59
C LYS A 79 -10.33 -9.88 4.28
N LYS A 80 -11.40 -9.46 3.59
CA LYS A 80 -12.38 -8.53 4.16
C LYS A 80 -12.98 -9.09 5.47
N SER A 81 -13.43 -10.34 5.49
CA SER A 81 -13.99 -10.95 6.69
C SER A 81 -12.99 -11.04 7.85
N ILE A 82 -11.73 -11.38 7.57
CA ILE A 82 -10.66 -11.38 8.60
C ILE A 82 -10.48 -9.97 9.20
N TRP A 83 -10.45 -8.95 8.34
CA TRP A 83 -10.27 -7.57 8.79
C TRP A 83 -11.47 -7.04 9.58
N GLU A 84 -12.70 -7.36 9.17
CA GLU A 84 -13.93 -6.99 9.89
C GLU A 84 -13.93 -7.55 11.32
N GLU A 85 -13.49 -8.78 11.53
CA GLU A 85 -13.39 -9.34 12.87
C GLU A 85 -12.21 -8.76 13.68
N ALA A 86 -11.09 -8.51 13.01
CA ALA A 86 -9.91 -7.90 13.61
C ALA A 86 -10.12 -6.45 14.10
N GLU A 87 -11.11 -5.72 13.58
CA GLU A 87 -11.41 -4.34 14.00
C GLU A 87 -11.60 -4.20 15.51
N GLN A 88 -12.09 -5.25 16.17
CA GLN A 88 -12.31 -5.29 17.62
C GLN A 88 -11.00 -5.28 18.43
N TYR A 89 -9.86 -5.59 17.81
CA TYR A 89 -8.59 -5.83 18.48
C TYR A 89 -7.47 -4.86 18.08
N ILE A 90 -7.56 -4.23 16.90
CA ILE A 90 -6.46 -3.42 16.33
C ILE A 90 -6.38 -1.99 16.87
N GLU A 91 -7.48 -1.42 17.40
CA GLU A 91 -7.57 -0.06 17.95
C GLU A 91 -6.95 1.05 17.05
N PRO A 92 -7.64 1.45 15.97
CA PRO A 92 -7.17 2.52 15.10
C PRO A 92 -7.22 3.88 15.81
N CYS A 93 -6.10 4.60 15.77
CA CYS A 93 -5.89 5.86 16.46
C CYS A 93 -5.34 6.92 15.48
N TRP A 94 -5.78 8.17 15.65
CA TRP A 94 -5.28 9.32 14.89
C TRP A 94 -4.75 10.39 15.85
N ASP A 95 -3.44 10.64 15.84
CA ASP A 95 -2.80 11.73 16.57
C ASP A 95 -2.92 13.02 15.73
N ASN A 96 -3.88 13.88 16.08
CA ASN A 96 -4.12 15.14 15.37
C ASN A 96 -2.96 16.14 15.47
N GLN A 97 -2.12 16.04 16.51
CA GLN A 97 -0.98 16.95 16.67
C GLN A 97 0.18 16.55 15.77
N ARG A 98 0.43 15.24 15.64
CA ARG A 98 1.48 14.69 14.76
C ARG A 98 1.02 14.45 13.32
N GLY A 99 -0.29 14.33 13.09
CA GLY A 99 -0.85 13.90 11.81
C GLY A 99 -0.58 12.42 11.52
N GLU A 100 -0.48 11.59 12.56
CA GLU A 100 -0.08 10.18 12.44
C GLU A 100 -1.26 9.24 12.71
N PHE A 101 -1.41 8.23 11.84
CA PHE A 101 -2.30 7.10 12.06
C PHE A 101 -1.53 5.91 12.62
N THR A 102 -2.07 5.28 13.67
CA THR A 102 -1.48 4.06 14.25
C THR A 102 -2.54 3.08 14.74
N LEU A 103 -2.22 1.80 14.73
CA LEU A 103 -2.92 0.71 15.41
C LEU A 103 -2.25 0.48 16.78
N ALA A 104 -3.06 0.52 17.85
CA ALA A 104 -2.57 0.44 19.23
C ALA A 104 -2.56 -0.99 19.81
N PHE A 105 -3.38 -1.90 19.26
CA PHE A 105 -3.42 -3.33 19.61
C PHE A 105 -3.66 -3.63 21.11
N ASN A 106 -4.39 -2.79 21.84
CA ASN A 106 -4.69 -2.93 23.27
C ASN A 106 -3.46 -3.01 24.20
N LEU A 107 -2.30 -2.52 23.74
CA LEU A 107 -1.07 -2.60 24.53
C LEU A 107 -0.98 -1.54 25.64
N ASN A 108 -1.78 -0.48 25.56
CA ASN A 108 -1.74 0.68 26.46
C ASN A 108 -0.33 1.29 26.58
N GLU A 109 0.33 1.50 25.44
CA GLU A 109 1.70 2.02 25.35
C GLU A 109 1.71 3.46 24.82
N ALA A 110 2.63 4.29 25.34
CA ALA A 110 2.77 5.69 24.93
C ALA A 110 3.30 5.85 23.49
N HIS A 111 4.01 4.84 22.98
CA HIS A 111 4.62 4.85 21.66
C HIS A 111 4.16 3.61 20.87
N PRO A 112 3.32 3.79 19.83
CA PRO A 112 2.80 2.67 19.05
C PRO A 112 3.92 1.81 18.43
N ARG A 113 3.69 0.50 18.38
CA ARG A 113 4.66 -0.47 17.85
C ARG A 113 4.80 -0.32 16.34
N GLY A 114 5.87 0.34 15.89
CA GLY A 114 6.12 0.60 14.46
C GLY A 114 6.20 -0.66 13.59
N GLN A 115 6.86 -1.73 14.06
CA GLN A 115 6.95 -2.98 13.29
C GLN A 115 5.59 -3.64 13.08
N TRP A 116 4.73 -3.65 14.10
CA TRP A 116 3.40 -4.26 13.99
C TRP A 116 2.47 -3.42 13.13
N ASN A 117 2.52 -2.10 13.27
CA ASN A 117 1.85 -1.17 12.37
C ASN A 117 2.26 -1.40 10.91
N ALA A 118 3.56 -1.43 10.62
CA ALA A 118 4.06 -1.67 9.26
C ALA A 118 3.59 -3.03 8.70
N ARG A 119 3.63 -4.09 9.48
CA ARG A 119 3.21 -5.44 9.06
C ARG A 119 1.70 -5.52 8.80
N SER A 120 0.88 -4.98 9.70
CA SER A 120 -0.58 -4.92 9.51
C SER A 120 -0.94 -4.05 8.31
N MET A 121 -0.28 -2.90 8.14
CA MET A 121 -0.52 -2.03 6.99
C MET A 121 -0.08 -2.67 5.67
N ALA A 122 1.00 -3.45 5.65
CA ALA A 122 1.34 -4.28 4.48
C ALA A 122 0.21 -5.25 4.14
N GLY A 123 -0.35 -5.93 5.14
CA GLY A 123 -1.53 -6.78 5.00
C GLY A 123 -2.77 -6.03 4.48
N TRP A 124 -2.97 -4.78 4.92
CA TRP A 124 -4.08 -3.93 4.52
C TRP A 124 -3.98 -3.50 3.05
N VAL A 125 -2.79 -3.10 2.58
CA VAL A 125 -2.61 -2.56 1.22
C VAL A 125 -2.44 -3.65 0.16
N CYS A 126 -1.85 -4.79 0.49
CA CYS A 126 -1.65 -5.89 -0.46
C CYS A 126 -2.95 -6.63 -0.76
N ASN A 127 -3.19 -6.97 -2.02
CA ASN A 127 -4.12 -8.01 -2.43
C ASN A 127 -3.38 -9.33 -2.63
N GLN A 128 -4.15 -10.41 -2.83
CA GLN A 128 -3.61 -11.74 -3.06
C GLN A 128 -2.49 -11.75 -4.12
N GLY A 129 -1.31 -12.22 -3.72
CA GLY A 129 -0.12 -12.33 -4.56
C GLY A 129 0.64 -11.03 -4.81
N ASP A 130 0.19 -9.87 -4.32
CA ASP A 130 0.84 -8.59 -4.59
C ASP A 130 2.27 -8.54 -4.02
N TRP A 131 2.50 -9.13 -2.84
CA TRP A 131 3.83 -9.16 -2.25
C TRP A 131 4.76 -10.05 -3.08
N SER A 132 4.31 -11.22 -3.53
CA SER A 132 5.13 -12.07 -4.41
C SER A 132 5.41 -11.42 -5.77
N LYS A 133 4.40 -10.79 -6.38
CA LYS A 133 4.54 -10.08 -7.66
C LYS A 133 5.54 -8.94 -7.59
N LEU A 134 5.67 -8.25 -6.45
CA LEU A 134 6.64 -7.17 -6.29
C LEU A 134 8.08 -7.63 -6.60
N PHE A 135 8.42 -8.88 -6.27
CA PHE A 135 9.76 -9.44 -6.49
C PHE A 135 9.86 -10.22 -7.80
N ASN A 136 8.80 -10.92 -8.19
CA ASN A 136 8.83 -11.83 -9.34
C ASN A 136 8.39 -11.18 -10.66
N GLU A 137 7.60 -10.10 -10.58
CA GLU A 137 7.08 -9.33 -11.73
C GLU A 137 7.19 -7.83 -11.44
N PRO A 138 8.39 -7.31 -11.11
CA PRO A 138 8.54 -5.91 -10.74
C PRO A 138 8.16 -4.99 -11.90
N ASN A 139 7.30 -4.00 -11.65
CA ASN A 139 7.02 -2.92 -12.60
C ASN A 139 8.24 -1.98 -12.67
N LEU A 140 9.24 -2.33 -13.49
CA LEU A 140 10.44 -1.52 -13.71
C LEU A 140 10.21 -0.37 -14.67
N ASP A 141 9.25 -0.50 -15.58
CA ASP A 141 8.84 0.58 -16.49
C ASP A 141 8.36 1.82 -15.72
N LYS A 142 7.95 1.69 -14.45
CA LYS A 142 7.55 2.84 -13.63
C LYS A 142 8.59 3.94 -13.55
N PHE A 143 9.88 3.61 -13.70
CA PHE A 143 10.97 4.59 -13.65
C PHE A 143 11.12 5.41 -14.93
N SER A 144 10.60 4.94 -16.07
CA SER A 144 10.59 5.66 -17.35
C SER A 144 9.23 6.32 -17.66
N ARG A 145 8.20 6.03 -16.86
CA ARG A 145 6.88 6.67 -16.99
C ARG A 145 6.89 8.12 -16.53
N PRO A 146 5.91 8.94 -16.97
CA PRO A 146 5.80 10.33 -16.55
C PRO A 146 5.79 10.50 -15.04
N THR A 147 6.60 11.44 -14.55
CA THR A 147 6.77 11.71 -13.11
C THR A 147 6.34 13.13 -12.80
N VAL A 148 5.41 13.28 -11.85
CA VAL A 148 4.96 14.59 -11.37
C VAL A 148 5.87 15.07 -10.26
N THR A 149 6.36 16.30 -10.38
CA THR A 149 7.29 16.94 -9.43
C THR A 149 6.86 18.37 -9.13
N GLY A 150 7.39 18.95 -8.05
CA GLY A 150 7.09 20.34 -7.67
C GLY A 150 5.66 20.57 -7.18
N VAL A 151 5.00 19.54 -6.62
CA VAL A 151 3.71 19.70 -5.95
C VAL A 151 3.89 20.61 -4.72
N ASP A 152 3.08 21.66 -4.60
CA ASP A 152 3.08 22.59 -3.46
C ASP A 152 2.46 21.93 -2.20
N PHE A 153 3.22 21.04 -1.59
CA PHE A 153 2.89 20.40 -0.32
C PHE A 153 3.39 21.25 0.86
N PRO A 154 2.62 21.42 1.95
CA PRO A 154 1.39 20.70 2.32
C PRO A 154 0.09 21.41 1.92
N ASN A 155 0.11 22.44 1.09
CA ASN A 155 -1.10 23.15 0.67
C ASN A 155 -2.00 22.26 -0.22
N PHE A 156 -1.37 21.49 -1.11
CA PHE A 156 -2.01 20.58 -2.05
C PHE A 156 -1.38 19.19 -2.01
N ALA A 157 -2.18 18.18 -2.32
CA ALA A 157 -1.76 16.80 -2.52
C ALA A 157 -2.31 16.26 -3.84
N LEU A 158 -1.77 15.14 -4.32
CA LEU A 158 -2.31 14.41 -5.46
C LEU A 158 -3.20 13.29 -4.93
N SER A 159 -4.52 13.41 -5.11
CA SER A 159 -5.45 12.32 -4.83
C SER A 159 -5.39 11.21 -5.87
N GLN A 160 -4.87 11.54 -7.06
CA GLN A 160 -4.58 10.58 -8.12
C GLN A 160 -3.32 11.00 -8.88
N ALA A 161 -2.41 10.05 -9.08
CA ALA A 161 -1.25 10.17 -9.98
C ALA A 161 -0.88 8.77 -10.49
N ASN A 162 -1.60 8.28 -11.51
CA ASN A 162 -1.33 6.94 -12.06
C ASN A 162 -1.15 6.98 -13.58
N TRP A 163 -0.21 6.17 -14.07
CA TRP A 163 0.00 5.94 -15.49
C TRP A 163 -0.71 4.65 -15.90
N SER A 164 -1.65 4.75 -16.83
CA SER A 164 -2.35 3.61 -17.43
C SER A 164 -2.69 3.90 -18.90
N GLU A 165 -2.58 2.87 -19.75
CA GLU A 165 -3.03 2.92 -21.15
C GLU A 165 -2.47 4.11 -21.94
N GLY A 166 -1.18 4.41 -21.78
CA GLY A 166 -0.51 5.51 -22.48
C GLY A 166 -0.89 6.91 -21.98
N SER A 167 -1.51 7.02 -20.80
CA SER A 167 -1.95 8.29 -20.23
C SER A 167 -1.70 8.41 -18.73
N LEU A 168 -1.31 9.60 -18.29
CA LEU A 168 -1.24 9.98 -16.89
C LEU A 168 -2.60 10.54 -16.46
N LYS A 169 -3.21 9.91 -15.45
CA LYS A 169 -4.41 10.41 -14.77
C LYS A 169 -3.97 11.14 -13.51
N LEU A 170 -4.39 12.41 -13.39
CA LEU A 170 -3.96 13.31 -12.33
C LEU A 170 -5.17 14.00 -11.71
N ALA A 171 -5.24 14.07 -10.38
CA ALA A 171 -6.24 14.85 -9.65
C ALA A 171 -5.58 15.50 -8.43
N ILE A 172 -5.93 16.76 -8.19
CA ILE A 172 -5.32 17.59 -7.14
C ILE A 172 -6.34 17.84 -6.05
N GLN A 173 -5.92 17.59 -4.81
CA GLN A 173 -6.71 17.81 -3.62
C GLN A 173 -6.15 18.97 -2.81
N ALA A 174 -7.02 19.91 -2.46
CA ALA A 174 -6.71 20.94 -1.48
C ALA A 174 -6.67 20.33 -0.07
N MET A 175 -5.65 20.66 0.72
CA MET A 175 -5.50 20.14 2.09
C MET A 175 -6.30 20.93 3.14
N ASN A 176 -6.91 22.05 2.75
CA ASN A 176 -7.89 22.76 3.55
C ASN A 176 -8.95 23.44 2.67
N LYS A 177 -10.09 23.82 3.28
CA LYS A 177 -11.25 24.38 2.56
C LYS A 177 -10.98 25.72 1.87
N ASN A 178 -10.03 26.51 2.35
CA ASN A 178 -9.74 27.83 1.76
C ASN A 178 -8.97 27.72 0.44
N LEU A 179 -8.31 26.57 0.20
CA LEU A 179 -7.57 26.28 -1.03
C LEU A 179 -8.41 25.54 -2.07
N GLN A 180 -9.65 25.18 -1.77
CA GLN A 180 -10.52 24.44 -2.69
C GLN A 180 -10.73 25.23 -3.99
N GLY A 181 -10.42 24.59 -5.13
CA GLY A 181 -10.54 25.21 -6.45
C GLY A 181 -9.49 26.26 -6.79
N SER A 182 -8.55 26.56 -5.88
CA SER A 182 -7.42 27.44 -6.18
C SER A 182 -6.46 26.76 -7.18
N MET A 183 -5.81 27.58 -8.00
CA MET A 183 -4.87 27.09 -9.01
C MET A 183 -3.52 26.79 -8.38
N THR A 184 -2.94 25.64 -8.72
CA THR A 184 -1.57 25.28 -8.36
C THR A 184 -0.81 24.79 -9.60
N SER A 185 0.52 24.93 -9.59
CA SER A 185 1.38 24.54 -10.69
C SER A 185 2.32 23.40 -10.29
N MET A 186 2.60 22.50 -11.23
CA MET A 186 3.55 21.40 -11.07
C MET A 186 4.24 21.11 -12.39
N HIS A 187 5.25 20.25 -12.35
CA HIS A 187 6.00 19.81 -13.52
C HIS A 187 5.80 18.32 -13.76
N ILE A 188 5.79 17.93 -15.03
CA ILE A 188 5.77 16.53 -15.45
C ILE A 188 7.00 16.26 -16.30
N ASN A 189 7.78 15.27 -15.90
CA ASN A 189 9.03 14.86 -16.54
C ASN A 189 8.87 13.44 -17.13
N ASN A 190 9.92 12.89 -17.76
CA ASN A 190 9.93 11.57 -18.40
C ASN A 190 8.85 11.44 -19.51
N LEU A 191 8.79 12.45 -20.38
CA LEU A 191 7.77 12.58 -21.43
C LEU A 191 8.23 12.06 -22.81
N GLY A 192 9.40 11.42 -22.87
CA GLY A 192 10.04 11.04 -24.14
C GLY A 192 10.33 12.26 -25.03
N ASP A 193 10.49 12.04 -26.33
CA ASP A 193 10.82 13.09 -27.31
C ASP A 193 9.60 13.84 -27.87
N GLN A 194 8.44 13.69 -27.21
CA GLN A 194 7.19 14.28 -27.68
C GLN A 194 7.17 15.79 -27.42
N PRO A 195 7.06 16.64 -28.46
CA PRO A 195 7.17 18.09 -28.29
C PRO A 195 5.91 18.70 -27.65
N ASN A 196 4.77 18.00 -27.73
CA ASN A 196 3.50 18.45 -27.18
C ASN A 196 2.74 17.28 -26.56
N TRP A 197 2.04 17.58 -25.48
CA TRP A 197 1.12 16.66 -24.84
C TRP A 197 -0.28 17.28 -24.73
N SER A 198 -1.29 16.45 -24.90
CA SER A 198 -2.68 16.84 -24.75
C SER A 198 -3.11 16.65 -23.31
N VAL A 199 -3.67 17.70 -22.72
CA VAL A 199 -4.33 17.67 -21.41
C VAL A 199 -5.83 17.80 -21.63
N ARG A 200 -6.56 16.75 -21.29
CA ARG A 200 -8.03 16.69 -21.35
C ARG A 200 -8.60 16.81 -19.95
N GLU A 201 -9.39 17.86 -19.74
CA GLU A 201 -10.10 18.10 -18.49
C GLU A 201 -11.36 17.24 -18.38
N ALA A 202 -11.89 17.12 -17.15
CA ALA A 202 -13.15 16.42 -16.89
C ALA A 202 -14.34 17.03 -17.67
N SER A 203 -14.29 18.34 -17.97
CA SER A 203 -15.26 19.05 -18.81
C SER A 203 -15.26 18.58 -20.28
N GLY A 204 -14.26 17.81 -20.70
CA GLY A 204 -14.04 17.41 -22.09
C GLY A 204 -13.18 18.38 -22.89
N GLN A 205 -12.91 19.58 -22.36
CA GLN A 205 -11.99 20.53 -22.99
C GLN A 205 -10.58 19.94 -23.06
N SER A 206 -9.90 20.12 -24.19
CA SER A 206 -8.53 19.67 -24.38
C SER A 206 -7.64 20.83 -24.80
N ARG A 207 -6.43 20.88 -24.26
CA ARG A 207 -5.38 21.82 -24.67
C ARG A 207 -4.07 21.08 -24.89
N ASN A 208 -3.30 21.51 -25.87
CA ASN A 208 -1.93 21.04 -26.05
C ASN A 208 -0.99 21.92 -25.25
N ILE A 209 -0.08 21.30 -24.51
CA ILE A 209 0.94 21.99 -23.72
C ILE A 209 2.30 21.56 -24.28
N PRO A 210 3.19 22.52 -24.60
CA PRO A 210 4.52 22.22 -25.09
C PRO A 210 5.39 21.62 -23.98
N VAL A 211 6.30 20.75 -24.39
CA VAL A 211 7.39 20.27 -23.53
C VAL A 211 8.60 21.18 -23.76
N ILE A 212 9.07 21.82 -22.69
CA ILE A 212 10.22 22.73 -22.71
C ILE A 212 11.29 22.12 -21.80
N ASP A 213 12.51 21.96 -22.31
CA ASP A 213 13.63 21.34 -21.59
C ASP A 213 13.29 19.97 -20.96
N GLY A 214 12.48 19.17 -21.67
CA GLY A 214 12.05 17.84 -21.23
C GLY A 214 10.96 17.85 -20.15
N GLN A 215 10.39 19.02 -19.83
CA GLN A 215 9.36 19.19 -18.82
C GLN A 215 8.08 19.81 -19.39
N LEU A 216 6.95 19.38 -18.86
CA LEU A 216 5.66 20.03 -19.08
C LEU A 216 5.25 20.72 -17.79
N GLN A 217 5.05 22.04 -17.83
CA GLN A 217 4.47 22.79 -16.73
C GLN A 217 2.95 22.80 -16.84
N LEU A 218 2.28 22.41 -15.75
CA LEU A 218 0.82 22.27 -15.71
C LEU A 218 0.26 23.07 -14.54
N THR A 219 -0.68 23.97 -14.83
CA THR A 219 -1.49 24.67 -13.82
C THR A 219 -2.92 24.14 -13.86
N LEU A 220 -3.43 23.71 -12.71
CA LEU A 220 -4.75 23.11 -12.55
C LEU A 220 -5.41 23.55 -11.24
N PRO A 221 -6.76 23.57 -11.19
CA PRO A 221 -7.49 23.81 -9.95
C PRO A 221 -7.39 22.61 -9.00
N ALA A 222 -7.33 22.88 -7.70
CA ALA A 222 -7.45 21.88 -6.64
C ALA A 222 -8.91 21.54 -6.36
N ASP A 223 -9.59 20.95 -7.34
CA ASP A 223 -11.02 20.61 -7.31
C ASP A 223 -11.31 19.09 -7.26
N ASN A 224 -10.25 18.29 -7.13
CA ASN A 224 -10.28 16.83 -7.11
C ASN A 224 -10.86 16.19 -8.39
N GLN A 225 -10.92 16.93 -9.51
CA GLN A 225 -11.32 16.38 -10.79
C GLN A 225 -10.13 15.73 -11.50
N THR A 226 -10.37 14.57 -12.12
CA THR A 226 -9.33 13.87 -12.89
C THR A 226 -9.15 14.55 -14.23
N VAL A 227 -7.90 14.91 -14.54
CA VAL A 227 -7.46 15.23 -15.89
C VAL A 227 -6.69 14.05 -16.50
N ARG A 228 -6.73 13.94 -17.83
CA ARG A 228 -5.95 12.95 -18.59
C ARG A 228 -4.88 13.65 -19.41
N ILE A 229 -3.64 13.23 -19.24
CA ILE A 229 -2.47 13.79 -19.93
C ILE A 229 -1.85 12.68 -20.79
N GLN A 230 -1.72 12.90 -22.09
CA GLN A 230 -1.24 11.90 -23.06
C GLN A 230 -0.47 12.58 -24.22
N PRO A 231 0.39 11.86 -24.97
CA PRO A 231 1.02 12.43 -26.15
C PRO A 231 -0.03 13.00 -27.12
N SER A 232 0.25 14.17 -27.70
CA SER A 232 -0.59 14.70 -28.78
C SER A 232 -0.50 13.78 -30.01
N PRO A 233 -1.59 13.57 -30.77
CA PRO A 233 -1.57 12.81 -32.01
C PRO A 233 -0.73 13.49 -33.11
#